data_AF-A0AAD9YU21-F1
#
_entry.id   AF-A0AAD9YU21-F1
#
_cell.length_a   1.000
_cell.length_b   1.000
_cell.length_c   1.000
_cell.angle_alpha   90.00
_cell.angle_beta   90.00
_cell.angle_gamma   90.00
#
_symmetry.space_group_name_H-M   'P 1'
#
loop_
_entity.id
_entity.type
_entity.pdbx_description
1 polymer ?
#
loop_
_entity_poly.entity_id
_entity_poly.type
_entity_poly.pdbx_seq_one_letter_code
_entity_poly.pdbx_strand_id
1 'polypeptide(L)'
;MFYNYCEKAGIKEHQYHSAITIILTGKAEEYYYLAVRTLDKSDFLSIINAIRSRFETHNRSLKLLAELRALSYGSIARGIEGKPQLKILEELINRIDKLAKTQPTEGTNERKVRYLCTAVQQVPKARITLHTPPADYETLCSQLRASFSIKARMPKQQQFQAIDNPH
;
A
#
# COMPACT_ATOMS: atom_id res chain seq x y z
N MET A 1 -18.73 -5.53 -2.12
CA MET A 1 -19.23 -4.77 -3.30
C MET A 1 -20.16 -5.64 -4.15
N PHE A 2 -19.73 -6.80 -4.66
CA PHE A 2 -20.58 -7.75 -5.41
C PHE A 2 -21.87 -8.16 -4.68
N TYR A 3 -21.76 -8.67 -3.45
CA TYR A 3 -22.92 -9.11 -2.67
C TYR A 3 -23.93 -7.99 -2.44
N ASN A 4 -23.46 -6.77 -2.13
CA ASN A 4 -24.33 -5.60 -1.97
C ASN A 4 -25.05 -5.22 -3.27
N TYR A 5 -24.42 -5.41 -4.45
CA TYR A 5 -25.11 -5.22 -5.72
C TYR A 5 -26.16 -6.30 -5.97
N CYS A 6 -25.84 -7.55 -5.63
CA CYS A 6 -26.79 -8.65 -5.74
C CYS A 6 -28.00 -8.44 -4.83
N GLU A 7 -27.78 -8.05 -3.59
CA GLU A 7 -28.83 -7.73 -2.61
C GLU A 7 -29.75 -6.62 -3.12
N LYS A 8 -29.17 -5.50 -3.59
CA LYS A 8 -29.94 -4.38 -4.17
C LYS A 8 -30.73 -4.76 -5.42
N ALA A 9 -30.23 -5.71 -6.20
CA ALA A 9 -30.86 -6.20 -7.42
C ALA A 9 -31.81 -7.38 -7.19
N GLY A 10 -32.00 -7.83 -5.94
CA GLY A 10 -32.84 -9.00 -5.61
C GLY A 10 -32.28 -10.34 -6.08
N ILE A 11 -30.98 -10.40 -6.41
CA ILE A 11 -30.29 -11.59 -6.89
C ILE A 11 -30.00 -12.51 -5.69
N LYS A 12 -30.49 -13.74 -5.76
CA LYS A 12 -30.30 -14.77 -4.73
C LYS A 12 -29.00 -15.55 -4.95
N GLU A 13 -28.49 -16.19 -3.90
CA GLU A 13 -27.19 -16.88 -3.91
C GLU A 13 -27.04 -17.91 -5.03
N HIS A 14 -28.09 -18.70 -5.31
CA HIS A 14 -28.08 -19.66 -6.42
C HIS A 14 -27.93 -19.01 -7.81
N GLN A 15 -28.12 -17.69 -7.92
CA GLN A 15 -28.00 -16.91 -9.16
C GLN A 15 -26.66 -16.17 -9.27
N TYR A 16 -25.80 -16.22 -8.24
CA TYR A 16 -24.52 -15.50 -8.24
C TYR A 16 -23.59 -15.92 -9.38
N HIS A 17 -23.62 -17.19 -9.78
CA HIS A 17 -22.85 -17.69 -10.92
C HIS A 17 -23.23 -16.97 -12.24
N SER A 18 -24.49 -16.59 -12.40
CA SER A 18 -24.98 -15.85 -13.57
C SER A 18 -24.70 -14.35 -13.48
N ALA A 19 -24.67 -13.80 -12.26
CA ALA A 19 -24.44 -12.38 -12.00
C ALA A 19 -22.95 -11.98 -11.98
N ILE A 20 -22.04 -12.95 -11.88
CA ILE A 20 -20.61 -12.69 -11.70
C ILE A 20 -19.99 -11.86 -12.84
N THR A 21 -20.49 -12.01 -14.07
CA THR A 21 -19.99 -11.27 -15.23
C THR A 21 -20.19 -9.76 -15.09
N ILE A 22 -21.17 -9.32 -14.30
CA ILE A 22 -21.46 -7.89 -14.06
C ILE A 22 -20.26 -7.17 -13.43
N ILE A 23 -19.44 -7.89 -12.65
CA ILE A 23 -18.28 -7.31 -11.96
C ILE A 23 -16.94 -7.67 -12.60
N LEU A 24 -16.92 -8.58 -13.56
CA LEU A 24 -15.71 -8.92 -14.29
C LEU A 24 -15.50 -7.86 -15.37
N THR A 25 -14.24 -7.45 -15.54
CA THR A 25 -13.88 -6.47 -16.58
C THR A 25 -12.56 -6.87 -17.24
N GLY A 26 -12.41 -6.50 -18.50
CA GLY A 26 -11.19 -6.72 -19.28
C GLY A 26 -10.80 -8.20 -19.34
N LYS A 27 -9.52 -8.50 -19.07
CA LYS A 27 -8.97 -9.87 -19.20
C LYS A 27 -9.69 -10.92 -18.34
N ALA A 28 -10.26 -10.52 -17.20
CA ALA A 28 -10.99 -11.44 -16.33
C ALA A 28 -12.34 -11.87 -16.93
N GLU A 29 -13.02 -10.94 -17.62
CA GLU A 29 -14.26 -11.21 -18.36
C GLU A 29 -13.97 -12.07 -19.60
N GLU A 30 -12.94 -11.74 -20.37
CA GLU A 30 -12.49 -12.55 -21.52
C GLU A 30 -12.19 -13.99 -21.10
N TYR A 31 -11.42 -14.17 -20.01
CA TYR A 31 -11.10 -15.50 -19.49
C TYR A 31 -12.34 -16.26 -19.01
N TYR A 32 -13.31 -15.56 -18.42
CA TYR A 32 -14.57 -16.18 -18.01
C TYR A 32 -15.30 -16.80 -19.20
N TYR A 33 -15.50 -16.05 -20.28
CA TYR A 33 -16.20 -16.56 -21.46
C TYR A 33 -15.42 -17.62 -22.24
N LEU A 34 -14.09 -17.52 -22.30
CA LEU A 34 -13.26 -18.44 -23.07
C LEU A 34 -13.00 -19.78 -22.36
N ALA A 35 -12.89 -19.78 -21.03
CA ALA A 35 -12.38 -20.94 -20.30
C ALA A 35 -13.22 -21.37 -19.09
N VAL A 36 -14.01 -20.47 -18.48
CA VAL A 36 -14.73 -20.79 -17.24
C VAL A 36 -16.19 -21.13 -17.52
N ARG A 37 -16.86 -20.43 -18.43
CA ARG A 37 -18.24 -20.69 -18.86
C ARG A 37 -18.42 -22.09 -19.46
N THR A 38 -17.38 -22.62 -20.08
CA THR A 38 -17.35 -23.95 -20.71
C THR A 38 -17.10 -25.08 -19.72
N LEU A 39 -16.76 -24.76 -18.47
CA LEU A 39 -16.67 -25.75 -17.41
C LEU A 39 -18.09 -25.98 -16.88
N ASP A 40 -18.48 -27.24 -16.65
CA ASP A 40 -19.71 -27.63 -15.92
C ASP A 40 -19.61 -27.27 -14.42
N LYS A 41 -19.09 -26.08 -14.11
CA LYS A 41 -19.03 -25.51 -12.78
C LYS A 41 -20.27 -24.65 -12.59
N SER A 42 -21.35 -25.26 -12.12
CA SER A 42 -22.57 -24.56 -11.73
C SER A 42 -22.40 -23.76 -10.44
N ASP A 43 -21.37 -24.07 -9.65
CA ASP A 43 -21.11 -23.44 -8.36
C ASP A 43 -20.29 -22.14 -8.49
N PHE A 44 -20.82 -21.08 -7.89
CA PHE A 44 -20.23 -19.74 -7.88
C PHE A 44 -18.83 -19.72 -7.26
N LEU A 45 -18.61 -20.46 -6.17
CA LEU A 45 -17.31 -20.55 -5.50
C LEU A 45 -16.25 -21.18 -6.42
N SER A 46 -16.64 -22.22 -7.14
CA SER A 46 -15.77 -22.91 -8.11
C SER A 46 -15.37 -22.01 -9.29
N ILE A 47 -16.27 -21.16 -9.76
CA ILE A 47 -16.01 -20.14 -10.79
C ILE A 47 -15.02 -19.09 -10.26
N ILE A 48 -15.29 -18.53 -9.08
CA ILE A 48 -14.41 -17.54 -8.43
C ILE A 48 -13.01 -18.11 -8.26
N ASN A 49 -12.88 -19.33 -7.76
CA ASN A 49 -11.58 -19.98 -7.56
C ASN A 49 -10.83 -20.21 -8.87
N ALA A 50 -11.54 -20.56 -9.96
CA ALA A 50 -10.91 -20.72 -11.28
C ALA A 50 -10.38 -19.38 -11.83
N ILE A 51 -11.13 -18.29 -11.68
CA ILE A 51 -10.70 -16.94 -12.06
C ILE A 51 -9.51 -16.52 -11.19
N ARG A 52 -9.61 -16.68 -9.87
CA ARG A 52 -8.53 -16.35 -8.94
C ARG A 52 -7.26 -17.13 -9.25
N SER A 53 -7.33 -18.43 -9.46
CA SER A 53 -6.15 -19.24 -9.80
C SER A 53 -5.44 -18.77 -11.07
N ARG A 54 -6.18 -18.21 -12.04
CA ARG A 54 -5.60 -17.69 -13.28
C ARG A 54 -4.90 -16.34 -13.09
N PHE A 55 -5.48 -15.45 -12.28
CA PHE A 55 -5.02 -14.05 -12.16
C PHE A 55 -4.21 -13.75 -10.90
N GLU A 56 -4.48 -14.46 -9.82
CA GLU A 56 -3.74 -14.47 -8.55
C GLU A 56 -2.75 -15.66 -8.56
N THR A 57 -1.81 -15.66 -9.51
CA THR A 57 -0.76 -16.68 -9.50
C THR A 57 0.19 -16.46 -8.32
N HIS A 58 0.66 -17.56 -7.73
CA HIS A 58 1.63 -17.52 -6.63
C HIS A 58 2.87 -16.68 -6.99
N ASN A 59 3.38 -16.84 -8.22
CA ASN A 59 4.51 -16.05 -8.71
C ASN A 59 4.22 -14.54 -8.77
N ARG A 60 2.99 -14.13 -9.14
CA ARG A 60 2.61 -12.72 -9.13
C ARG A 60 2.52 -12.19 -7.70
N SER A 61 1.97 -12.98 -6.78
CA SER A 61 1.94 -12.63 -5.35
C SER A 61 3.37 -12.45 -4.79
N LEU A 62 4.27 -13.40 -5.06
CA LEU A 62 5.67 -13.29 -4.67
C LEU A 62 6.36 -12.07 -5.28
N LYS A 63 6.10 -11.77 -6.55
CA LYS A 63 6.65 -10.58 -7.22
C LYS A 63 6.16 -9.28 -6.57
N LEU A 64 4.87 -9.17 -6.31
CA LEU A 64 4.28 -8.01 -5.63
C LEU A 64 4.82 -7.86 -4.20
N LEU A 65 5.06 -8.98 -3.50
CA LEU A 65 5.65 -8.97 -2.17
C LEU A 65 7.12 -8.53 -2.19
N ALA A 66 7.89 -9.01 -3.17
CA ALA A 66 9.27 -8.58 -3.38
C ALA A 66 9.32 -7.07 -3.70
N GLU A 67 8.41 -6.58 -4.54
CA GLU A 67 8.29 -5.15 -4.85
C GLU A 67 7.97 -4.33 -3.59
N LEU A 68 6.98 -4.78 -2.79
CA LEU A 68 6.62 -4.12 -1.54
C LEU A 68 7.78 -4.06 -0.54
N ARG A 69 8.57 -5.14 -0.43
CA ARG A 69 9.76 -5.19 0.44
C ARG A 69 10.93 -4.35 -0.06
N ALA A 70 11.03 -4.15 -1.37
CA ALA A 70 12.09 -3.36 -1.99
C ALA A 70 11.78 -1.85 -2.00
N LEU A 71 10.54 -1.45 -1.66
CA LEU A 71 10.18 -0.04 -1.58
C LEU A 71 11.01 0.68 -0.52
N SER A 72 11.64 1.77 -0.93
CA SER A 72 12.33 2.68 -0.04
C SER A 72 12.11 4.12 -0.47
N TYR A 73 12.22 5.06 0.47
CA TYR A 73 12.17 6.48 0.16
C TYR A 73 13.22 6.85 -0.90
N GLY A 74 14.43 6.30 -0.79
CA GLY A 74 15.52 6.53 -1.75
C GLY A 74 15.23 6.01 -3.16
N SER A 75 14.60 4.85 -3.31
CA SER A 75 14.21 4.33 -4.62
C SER A 75 13.15 5.20 -5.30
N ILE A 76 12.21 5.75 -4.53
CA ILE A 76 11.20 6.67 -5.08
C ILE A 76 11.81 8.03 -5.41
N ALA A 77 12.70 8.55 -4.56
CA ALA A 77 13.39 9.82 -4.79
C ALA A 77 14.19 9.82 -6.10
N ARG A 78 14.89 8.72 -6.42
CA ARG A 78 15.62 8.56 -7.68
C ARG A 78 14.71 8.52 -8.92
N GLY A 79 13.51 7.97 -8.79
CA GLY A 79 12.55 7.93 -9.90
C GLY A 79 11.80 9.24 -10.12
N ILE A 80 11.91 10.19 -9.18
CA ILE A 80 11.13 11.42 -9.14
C ILE A 80 12.05 12.59 -8.78
N GLU A 81 13.10 12.78 -9.58
CA GLU A 81 14.11 13.80 -9.36
C GLU A 81 13.50 15.22 -9.28
N GLY A 82 14.03 16.04 -8.37
CA GLY A 82 13.65 17.44 -8.21
C GLY A 82 12.33 17.73 -7.51
N LYS A 83 11.54 16.71 -7.10
CA LYS A 83 10.28 16.96 -6.38
C LYS A 83 10.46 17.23 -4.88
N PRO A 84 9.54 17.96 -4.24
CA PRO A 84 9.56 18.19 -2.80
C PRO A 84 9.56 16.88 -2.02
N GLN A 85 10.30 16.83 -0.91
CA GLN A 85 10.43 15.64 -0.07
C GLN A 85 9.07 15.09 0.41
N LEU A 86 8.12 15.97 0.71
CA LEU A 86 6.76 15.57 1.08
C LEU A 86 6.05 14.83 -0.07
N LYS A 87 6.23 15.25 -1.33
CA LYS A 87 5.65 14.54 -2.49
C LYS A 87 6.25 13.15 -2.68
N ILE A 88 7.54 12.97 -2.37
CA ILE A 88 8.20 11.66 -2.41
C ILE A 88 7.62 10.74 -1.33
N LEU A 89 7.37 11.27 -0.13
CA LEU A 89 6.73 10.54 0.96
C LEU A 89 5.29 10.11 0.60
N GLU A 90 4.47 11.02 0.05
CA GLU A 90 3.10 10.68 -0.35
C GLU A 90 3.07 9.59 -1.43
N GLU A 91 3.98 9.66 -2.41
CA GLU A 91 4.10 8.61 -3.42
C GLU A 91 4.47 7.25 -2.81
N LEU A 92 5.39 7.24 -1.83
CA LEU A 92 5.76 6.03 -1.11
C LEU A 92 4.55 5.42 -0.37
N ILE A 93 3.81 6.24 0.39
CA ILE A 93 2.60 5.83 1.11
C ILE A 93 1.58 5.25 0.14
N ASN A 94 1.30 5.96 -0.97
CA ASN A 94 0.35 5.51 -1.99
C ASN A 94 0.74 4.15 -2.60
N ARG A 95 2.04 3.91 -2.86
CA ARG A 95 2.51 2.63 -3.39
C ARG A 95 2.38 1.50 -2.38
N ILE A 96 2.71 1.74 -1.11
CA ILE A 96 2.53 0.76 -0.03
C ILE A 96 1.05 0.40 0.07
N ASP A 97 0.13 1.37 0.12
CA ASP A 97 -1.30 1.10 0.21
C ASP A 97 -1.84 0.36 -1.01
N LYS A 98 -1.39 0.72 -2.21
CA LYS A 98 -1.82 0.04 -3.44
C LYS A 98 -1.36 -1.42 -3.46
N LEU A 99 -0.10 -1.69 -3.15
CA LEU A 99 0.45 -3.05 -3.14
C LEU A 99 -0.13 -3.88 -2.00
N ALA A 100 -0.26 -3.33 -0.79
CA ALA A 100 -0.82 -4.02 0.36
C ALA A 100 -2.32 -4.37 0.15
N LYS A 101 -3.10 -3.53 -0.54
CA LYS A 101 -4.49 -3.84 -0.92
C LYS A 101 -4.61 -5.04 -1.85
N THR A 102 -3.58 -5.34 -2.65
CA THR A 102 -3.58 -6.50 -3.55
C THR A 102 -3.24 -7.81 -2.84
N GLN A 103 -2.88 -7.77 -1.55
CA GLN A 103 -2.48 -8.93 -0.78
C GLN A 103 -3.20 -8.95 0.58
N PRO A 104 -4.21 -9.82 0.77
CA PRO A 104 -5.05 -9.84 1.98
C PRO A 104 -4.25 -9.92 3.29
N THR A 105 -3.15 -10.70 3.29
CA THR A 105 -2.28 -10.88 4.46
C THR A 105 -1.32 -9.73 4.69
N GLU A 106 -0.95 -8.97 3.65
CA GLU A 106 -0.01 -7.85 3.76
C GLU A 106 -0.71 -6.52 4.08
N GLY A 107 -2.02 -6.45 3.86
CA GLY A 107 -2.86 -5.27 4.11
C GLY A 107 -3.13 -4.96 5.58
N THR A 108 -2.69 -5.80 6.52
CA THR A 108 -2.89 -5.58 7.96
C THR A 108 -2.15 -4.33 8.44
N ASN A 109 -2.74 -3.63 9.41
CA ASN A 109 -2.18 -2.41 10.00
C ASN A 109 -0.70 -2.59 10.44
N GLU A 110 -0.40 -3.64 11.21
CA GLU A 110 0.95 -3.95 11.70
C GLU A 110 1.98 -4.08 10.56
N ARG A 111 1.62 -4.81 9.50
CA ARG A 111 2.53 -5.00 8.37
C ARG A 111 2.77 -3.71 7.60
N LYS A 112 1.74 -2.89 7.39
CA LYS A 112 1.91 -1.58 6.75
C LYS A 112 2.82 -0.66 7.56
N VAL A 113 2.68 -0.64 8.90
CA VAL A 113 3.60 0.07 9.81
C VAL A 113 5.02 -0.43 9.60
N ARG A 114 5.24 -1.75 9.60
CA ARG A 114 6.57 -2.35 9.37
C ARG A 114 7.17 -1.97 8.02
N TYR A 115 6.37 -2.01 6.94
CA TYR A 115 6.81 -1.63 5.60
C TYR A 115 7.20 -0.15 5.54
N LEU A 116 6.37 0.73 6.10
CA LEU A 116 6.64 2.16 6.08
C LEU A 116 7.89 2.51 6.91
N CYS A 117 8.04 1.93 8.11
CA CYS A 117 9.24 2.09 8.93
C CYS A 117 10.51 1.65 8.19
N THR A 118 10.48 0.47 7.56
CA THR A 118 11.62 -0.05 6.78
C THR A 118 11.95 0.86 5.60
N ALA A 119 10.93 1.36 4.90
CA ALA A 119 11.11 2.18 3.71
C ALA A 119 11.71 3.56 4.01
N VAL A 120 11.48 4.10 5.21
CA VAL A 120 11.98 5.43 5.64
C VAL A 120 13.14 5.38 6.63
N GLN A 121 13.66 4.19 6.98
CA GLN A 121 14.70 4.01 8.01
C GLN A 121 15.98 4.84 7.77
N GLN A 122 16.34 5.06 6.51
CA GLN A 122 17.53 5.81 6.12
C GLN A 122 17.27 7.32 6.00
N VAL A 123 16.06 7.80 6.27
CA VAL A 123 15.70 9.22 6.12
C VAL A 123 15.93 9.96 7.44
N PRO A 124 16.83 10.96 7.50
CA PRO A 124 17.12 11.68 8.74
C PRO A 124 15.89 12.30 9.39
N LYS A 125 14.96 12.83 8.59
CA LYS A 125 13.71 13.44 9.07
C LYS A 125 12.75 12.44 9.71
N ALA A 126 12.84 11.15 9.39
CA ALA A 126 11.97 10.13 9.96
C ALA A 126 12.50 9.59 11.30
N ARG A 127 13.76 9.86 11.67
CA ARG A 127 14.42 9.25 12.84
C ARG A 127 13.62 9.41 14.13
N ILE A 128 13.11 10.62 14.41
CA ILE A 128 12.34 10.90 15.63
C ILE A 128 11.08 10.03 15.69
N THR A 129 10.35 9.95 14.58
CA THR A 129 9.14 9.12 14.47
C THR A 129 9.47 7.62 14.57
N LEU A 130 10.64 7.19 14.10
CA LEU A 130 11.07 5.79 14.14
C LEU A 130 11.62 5.34 15.49
N HIS A 131 12.01 6.25 16.38
CA HIS A 131 12.47 5.88 17.73
C HIS A 131 11.34 5.25 18.56
N THR A 132 10.12 5.75 18.41
CA THR A 132 8.92 5.22 19.06
C THR A 132 7.78 5.20 18.04
N PRO A 133 7.76 4.22 17.12
CA PRO A 133 6.76 4.19 16.06
C PRO A 133 5.39 3.89 16.66
N PRO A 134 4.33 4.64 16.28
CA PRO A 134 2.98 4.33 16.69
C PRO A 134 2.54 2.98 16.13
N ALA A 135 1.68 2.27 16.88
CA ALA A 135 1.13 0.99 16.45
C ALA A 135 0.16 1.12 15.27
N ASP A 136 -0.38 2.31 15.03
CA ASP A 136 -1.36 2.60 13.99
C ASP A 136 -0.71 3.25 12.75
N TYR A 137 -1.07 2.74 11.57
CA TYR A 137 -0.53 3.15 10.29
C TYR A 137 -0.88 4.59 9.93
N GLU A 138 -2.12 5.03 10.17
CA GLU A 138 -2.54 6.40 9.86
C GLU A 138 -1.85 7.43 10.77
N THR A 139 -1.65 7.05 12.03
CA THR A 139 -0.89 7.84 13.00
C THR A 139 0.57 7.96 12.57
N LEU A 140 1.21 6.86 12.12
CA LEU A 140 2.56 6.88 11.58
C LEU A 140 2.68 7.80 10.36
N CYS A 141 1.76 7.67 9.40
CA CYS A 141 1.71 8.52 8.21
C CYS A 141 1.59 9.99 8.58
N SER A 142 0.73 10.33 9.55
CA SER A 142 0.52 11.70 10.01
C SER A 142 1.76 12.30 10.68
N GLN A 143 2.44 11.53 11.53
CA GLN A 143 3.69 11.95 12.18
C GLN A 143 4.83 12.14 11.17
N LEU A 144 4.94 11.25 10.18
CA LEU A 144 5.92 11.39 9.10
C LEU A 144 5.64 12.64 8.26
N ARG A 145 4.38 12.89 7.87
CA ARG A 145 3.99 14.11 7.15
C ARG A 145 4.38 15.37 7.92
N ALA A 146 4.15 15.39 9.24
CA ALA A 146 4.55 16.50 10.09
C ALA A 146 6.08 16.70 10.06
N SER A 147 6.86 15.64 10.29
CA SER A 147 8.34 15.67 10.25
C SER A 147 8.90 16.17 8.91
N PHE A 148 8.25 15.83 7.80
CA PHE A 148 8.65 16.27 6.46
C PHE A 148 8.19 17.69 6.12
N SER A 149 7.11 18.16 6.75
CA SER A 149 6.54 19.51 6.59
C SER A 149 7.24 20.57 7.43
N ILE A 150 7.96 20.16 8.50
CA ILE A 150 8.84 21.07 9.24
C ILE A 150 9.93 21.57 8.28
N LYS A 151 9.69 22.75 7.68
CA LYS A 151 10.76 23.60 7.15
C LYS A 151 11.77 23.76 8.28
N ALA A 152 13.04 23.51 8.02
CA ALA A 152 14.12 23.63 8.99
C ALA A 152 14.06 24.99 9.72
N ARG A 153 13.32 25.07 10.83
CA ARG A 153 13.56 26.01 11.91
C ARG A 153 14.62 25.34 12.78
N MET A 154 15.84 25.27 12.27
CA MET A 154 16.97 25.24 13.17
C MET A 154 17.20 26.69 13.57
N PRO A 155 16.90 27.10 14.82
CA PRO A 155 17.54 28.29 15.35
C PRO A 155 19.05 28.06 15.25
N LYS A 156 19.77 29.00 14.63
CA LYS A 156 21.22 29.08 14.77
C LYS A 156 21.51 28.97 16.27
N GLN A 157 22.13 27.87 16.69
CA GLN A 157 22.75 27.80 18.01
C GLN A 157 23.71 28.99 18.06
N GLN A 158 23.32 30.01 18.82
CA GLN A 158 24.22 31.09 19.23
C GLN A 158 25.40 30.38 19.88
N GLN A 159 26.54 30.42 19.21
CA GLN A 159 27.82 30.08 19.80
C GLN A 159 27.93 30.92 21.07
N PHE A 160 27.83 30.28 22.23
CA PHE A 160 28.31 30.84 23.48
C PHE A 160 29.80 31.11 23.28
N GLN A 161 30.16 32.36 22.99
CA GLN A 161 31.50 32.86 23.23
C GLN A 161 31.64 33.01 24.76
N ALA A 162 32.15 31.96 25.40
CA ALA A 162 32.78 32.05 26.70
C ALA A 162 34.29 32.04 26.45
N ILE A 163 34.90 33.22 26.41
CA ILE A 163 36.35 33.45 26.61
C ILE A 163 36.41 34.83 27.29
N ASP A 164 36.30 34.84 28.62
CA ASP A 164 37.42 34.95 29.58
C ASP A 164 37.97 36.36 29.69
N ASN A 165 37.62 37.03 30.79
CA ASN A 165 38.37 38.13 31.38
C ASN A 165 38.48 37.84 32.88
N PRO A 166 39.70 37.65 33.42
CA PRO A 166 40.08 38.47 34.56
C PRO A 166 41.59 38.81 34.59
N HIS A 167 41.90 40.11 34.49
CA HIS A 167 42.63 40.93 35.48
C HIS A 167 43.27 42.16 34.82
#